data_AF-A0A814G475-F1
#
_entry.id   AF-A0A814G475-F1
#
_cell.length_a   1.000
_cell.length_b   1.000
_cell.length_c   1.000
_cell.angle_alpha   90.00
_cell.angle_beta   90.00
_cell.angle_gamma   90.00
#
_symmetry.space_group_name_H-M   'P 1'
#
loop_
_entity.id
_entity.type
_entity.pdbx_description
1 polymer ?
#
loop_
_entity_poly.entity_id
_entity_poly.type
_entity_poly.pdbx_seq_one_letter_code
_entity_poly.pdbx_strand_id
1 'polypeptide(L)'
;SDFSYDHVDQLEELQDPVSIHNVFVKTFELEDDTSRSRILTDLFYYALHFARKNNFSKEQISAFLSILKRVHDMCISTPFANMDETYQYFKALILCHSLSRPPYSLRIFTPDLTKKVTDYIVDTYFRHFKMYKYAFTPSIRLNLKFNYTGLTKDEPELEPLHDEVINSDNYVNEISQNQDQQLPVEEESAELQEVRKLIRTYVSEEIKKIRNKVDEQLKITENTLNEQMKNDFPQQLPKSRGDKREKTPKKK
;
A
#
# COMPACT_ATOMS: atom_id res chain seq x y z
N SER A 1 -18.03 20.17 -5.41
CA SER A 1 -19.28 20.12 -6.18
C SER A 1 -19.31 18.84 -7.01
N ASP A 2 -20.44 18.11 -7.02
CA ASP A 2 -20.64 16.92 -7.87
C ASP A 2 -21.06 17.35 -9.29
N PHE A 3 -20.88 16.50 -10.30
CA PHE A 3 -21.29 16.82 -11.69
C PHE A 3 -22.81 16.92 -11.81
N SER A 4 -23.33 18.14 -11.88
CA SER A 4 -24.71 18.42 -12.26
C SER A 4 -25.00 18.02 -13.70
N TYR A 5 -26.27 17.71 -14.00
CA TYR A 5 -26.75 17.32 -15.33
C TYR A 5 -26.43 18.38 -16.39
N ASP A 6 -26.54 19.66 -16.03
CA ASP A 6 -26.20 20.81 -16.89
C ASP A 6 -24.72 20.80 -17.33
N HIS A 7 -23.81 20.33 -16.49
CA HIS A 7 -22.40 20.23 -16.86
C HIS A 7 -22.16 19.11 -17.88
N VAL A 8 -22.90 18.00 -17.78
CA VAL A 8 -22.80 16.90 -18.74
C VAL A 8 -23.43 17.28 -20.07
N ASP A 9 -24.52 18.05 -20.07
CA ASP A 9 -25.13 18.59 -21.29
C ASP A 9 -24.17 19.53 -22.04
N GLN A 10 -23.54 20.47 -21.33
CA GLN A 10 -22.49 21.31 -21.90
C GLN A 10 -21.31 20.50 -22.41
N LEU A 11 -20.91 19.45 -21.69
CA LEU A 11 -19.83 18.58 -22.11
C LEU A 11 -20.21 17.75 -23.34
N GLU A 12 -21.46 17.33 -23.56
CA GLU A 12 -21.86 16.61 -24.77
C GLU A 12 -21.87 17.50 -26.01
N GLU A 13 -22.29 18.75 -25.88
CA GLU A 13 -22.31 19.72 -26.99
C GLU A 13 -20.90 20.17 -27.40
N LEU A 14 -19.96 20.16 -26.46
CA LEU A 14 -18.58 20.57 -26.71
C LEU A 14 -17.74 19.39 -27.23
N GLN A 15 -17.22 19.56 -28.45
CA GLN A 15 -16.27 18.62 -29.07
C GLN A 15 -14.82 19.11 -28.98
N ASP A 16 -14.63 20.39 -28.69
CA ASP A 16 -13.33 21.04 -28.59
C ASP A 16 -12.64 20.76 -27.23
N PRO A 17 -11.39 20.25 -27.23
CA PRO A 17 -10.68 19.89 -26.00
C PRO A 17 -10.40 21.08 -25.08
N VAL A 18 -10.19 22.28 -25.61
CA VAL A 18 -9.92 23.48 -24.81
C VAL A 18 -11.17 23.92 -24.04
N SER A 19 -12.31 23.88 -24.72
CA SER A 19 -13.60 24.20 -24.12
C SER A 19 -13.99 23.20 -23.02
N ILE A 20 -13.74 21.91 -23.24
CA ILE A 20 -13.94 20.86 -22.23
C ILE A 20 -13.04 21.10 -21.00
N HIS A 21 -11.77 21.46 -21.22
CA HIS A 21 -10.84 21.77 -20.14
C HIS A 21 -11.36 22.91 -19.26
N ASN A 22 -11.85 23.99 -19.87
CA ASN A 22 -12.39 25.14 -19.14
C ASN A 22 -13.65 24.81 -18.33
N VAL A 23 -14.51 23.92 -18.84
CA VAL A 23 -15.67 23.43 -18.08
C VAL A 23 -15.19 22.65 -16.86
N PHE A 24 -14.22 21.75 -17.01
CA PHE A 24 -13.69 21.00 -15.88
C PHE A 24 -13.05 21.90 -14.83
N VAL A 25 -12.20 22.86 -15.22
CA VAL A 25 -11.58 23.77 -14.24
C VAL A 25 -12.64 24.54 -13.45
N LYS A 26 -13.69 25.03 -14.12
CA LYS A 26 -14.81 25.70 -13.45
C LYS A 26 -15.59 24.77 -12.53
N THR A 27 -15.88 23.54 -12.94
CA THR A 27 -16.64 22.57 -12.14
C THR A 27 -15.88 22.11 -10.89
N PHE A 28 -14.55 22.00 -10.99
CA PHE A 28 -13.71 21.54 -9.89
C PHE A 28 -13.11 22.66 -9.04
N GLU A 29 -13.42 23.94 -9.35
CA GLU A 29 -12.87 25.11 -8.67
C GLU A 29 -11.33 25.04 -8.56
N LEU A 30 -10.67 24.53 -9.60
CA LEU A 30 -9.22 24.36 -9.60
C LEU A 30 -8.53 25.68 -9.90
N GLU A 31 -7.39 25.92 -9.26
CA GLU A 31 -6.50 26.99 -9.67
C GLU A 31 -5.96 26.69 -11.08
N ASP A 32 -6.28 27.60 -12.02
CA ASP A 32 -6.17 27.41 -13.48
C ASP A 32 -4.76 27.02 -13.99
N ASP A 33 -3.69 27.23 -13.21
CA ASP A 33 -2.30 27.18 -13.71
C ASP A 33 -1.37 26.14 -13.04
N THR A 34 -1.90 25.23 -12.22
CA THR A 34 -1.03 24.21 -11.62
C THR A 34 -0.86 22.98 -12.52
N SER A 35 0.33 22.39 -12.55
CA SER A 35 0.55 21.09 -13.24
C SER A 35 -0.39 19.98 -12.74
N ARG A 36 -0.93 20.11 -11.52
CA ARG A 36 -1.96 19.24 -10.95
C ARG A 36 -3.32 19.39 -11.64
N SER A 37 -3.74 20.60 -11.99
CA SER A 37 -5.02 20.83 -12.67
C SER A 37 -5.02 20.13 -14.04
N ARG A 38 -3.92 20.21 -14.79
CA ARG A 38 -3.75 19.50 -16.08
C ARG A 38 -3.88 17.98 -15.94
N ILE A 39 -3.20 17.38 -14.95
CA ILE A 39 -3.30 15.92 -14.70
C ILE A 39 -4.74 15.51 -14.38
N LEU A 40 -5.44 16.31 -13.58
CA LEU A 40 -6.82 16.04 -13.21
C LEU A 40 -7.74 16.18 -14.43
N THR A 41 -7.58 17.24 -15.22
CA THR A 41 -8.39 17.48 -16.40
C THR A 41 -8.18 16.40 -17.46
N ASP A 42 -6.94 15.95 -17.66
CA ASP A 42 -6.64 14.84 -18.57
C ASP A 42 -7.33 13.55 -18.11
N LEU A 43 -7.31 13.25 -16.79
CA LEU A 43 -8.00 12.09 -16.23
C LEU A 43 -9.50 12.12 -16.55
N PHE A 44 -10.17 13.26 -16.34
CA PHE A 44 -11.60 13.40 -16.63
C PHE A 44 -11.91 13.45 -18.13
N TYR A 45 -11.03 14.03 -18.94
CA TYR A 45 -11.15 14.05 -20.39
C TYR A 45 -11.14 12.63 -20.97
N TYR A 46 -10.16 11.80 -20.58
CA TYR A 46 -10.09 10.42 -21.04
C TYR A 46 -11.25 9.56 -20.50
N ALA A 47 -11.70 9.82 -19.27
CA ALA A 47 -12.90 9.20 -18.72
C ALA A 47 -14.15 9.53 -19.56
N LEU A 48 -14.35 10.80 -19.92
CA LEU A 48 -15.44 11.22 -20.78
C LEU A 48 -15.34 10.59 -22.18
N HIS A 49 -14.14 10.53 -22.75
CA HIS A 49 -13.90 9.87 -24.04
C HIS A 49 -14.27 8.38 -24.00
N PHE A 50 -13.90 7.68 -22.93
CA PHE A 50 -14.27 6.28 -22.72
C PHE A 50 -15.79 6.09 -22.60
N ALA A 51 -16.48 6.99 -21.88
CA ALA A 51 -17.93 6.94 -21.72
C ALA A 51 -18.66 7.17 -23.06
N ARG A 52 -18.19 8.14 -23.86
CA ARG A 52 -18.70 8.37 -25.23
C ARG A 52 -18.48 7.15 -26.13
N LYS A 53 -17.29 6.55 -26.10
CA LYS A 53 -16.97 5.35 -26.90
C LYS A 53 -17.88 4.15 -26.59
N ASN A 54 -18.38 4.06 -25.35
CA ASN A 54 -19.28 3.00 -24.92
C ASN A 54 -20.77 3.40 -24.93
N ASN A 55 -21.12 4.57 -25.48
CA ASN A 55 -22.49 5.09 -25.58
C ASN A 55 -23.22 5.17 -24.22
N PHE A 56 -22.56 5.72 -23.20
CA PHE A 56 -23.19 5.94 -21.90
C PHE A 56 -24.31 6.98 -22.01
N SER A 57 -25.36 6.83 -21.22
CA SER A 57 -26.36 7.89 -21.03
C SER A 57 -25.80 9.04 -20.21
N LYS A 58 -26.44 10.21 -20.28
CA LYS A 58 -26.07 11.40 -19.50
C LYS A 58 -25.98 11.11 -17.99
N GLU A 59 -26.98 10.39 -17.46
CA GLU A 59 -27.00 9.95 -16.06
C GLU A 59 -25.81 9.03 -15.73
N GLN A 60 -25.47 8.11 -16.64
CA GLN A 60 -24.33 7.21 -16.49
C GLN A 60 -22.99 7.96 -16.53
N ILE A 61 -22.86 8.97 -17.40
CA ILE A 61 -21.67 9.82 -17.48
C ILE A 61 -21.48 10.61 -16.18
N SER A 62 -22.54 11.29 -15.70
CA SER A 62 -22.49 12.02 -14.43
C SER A 62 -22.11 11.10 -13.26
N ALA A 63 -22.75 9.93 -13.16
CA ALA A 63 -22.43 8.96 -12.11
C ALA A 63 -20.99 8.45 -12.22
N PHE A 64 -20.52 8.13 -13.42
CA PHE A 64 -19.16 7.63 -13.64
C PHE A 64 -18.08 8.66 -13.27
N LEU A 65 -18.23 9.91 -13.74
CA LEU A 65 -17.31 10.99 -13.38
C LEU A 65 -17.34 11.29 -11.88
N SER A 66 -18.52 11.20 -11.24
CA SER A 66 -18.67 11.38 -9.80
C SER A 66 -18.00 10.25 -8.99
N ILE A 67 -18.12 8.99 -9.44
CA ILE A 67 -17.40 7.86 -8.83
C ILE A 67 -15.90 8.08 -8.93
N LEU A 68 -15.40 8.43 -10.13
CA LEU A 68 -13.97 8.66 -10.35
C LEU A 68 -13.44 9.80 -9.47
N LYS A 69 -14.21 10.88 -9.34
CA LYS A 69 -13.89 11.99 -8.44
C LYS A 69 -13.80 11.52 -6.99
N ARG A 70 -14.79 10.79 -6.49
CA ARG A 70 -14.80 10.30 -5.10
C ARG A 70 -13.63 9.33 -4.81
N VAL A 71 -13.28 8.50 -5.79
CA VAL A 71 -12.09 7.64 -5.71
C VAL A 71 -10.81 8.47 -5.62
N HIS A 72 -10.70 9.53 -6.43
CA HIS A 72 -9.57 10.45 -6.37
C HIS A 72 -9.51 11.20 -5.04
N ASP A 73 -10.63 11.72 -4.55
CA ASP A 73 -10.72 12.39 -3.25
C ASP A 73 -10.27 11.46 -2.10
N MET A 74 -10.67 10.18 -2.15
CA MET A 74 -10.22 9.18 -1.18
C MET A 74 -8.71 8.91 -1.29
N CYS A 75 -8.17 8.84 -2.51
CA CYS A 75 -6.74 8.68 -2.75
C CYS A 75 -5.92 9.82 -2.10
N ILE A 76 -6.36 11.07 -2.22
CA ILE A 76 -5.63 12.25 -1.71
C ILE A 76 -5.91 12.55 -0.22
N SER A 77 -6.93 11.93 0.37
CA SER A 77 -7.37 12.20 1.75
C SER A 77 -6.30 12.00 2.83
N THR A 78 -5.30 11.18 2.55
CA THR A 78 -4.22 10.82 3.47
C THR A 78 -2.88 10.83 2.72
N PRO A 79 -1.76 11.22 3.35
CA PRO A 79 -0.45 11.10 2.71
C PRO A 79 0.08 9.66 2.66
N PHE A 80 -0.51 8.74 3.43
CA PHE A 80 -0.07 7.34 3.51
C PHE A 80 -0.58 6.48 2.35
N ALA A 81 0.08 5.34 2.11
CA ALA A 81 -0.38 4.37 1.12
C ALA A 81 -1.73 3.77 1.53
N ASN A 82 -2.78 4.05 0.74
CA ASN A 82 -4.18 3.65 1.02
C ASN A 82 -4.84 3.00 -0.20
N MET A 83 -4.05 2.26 -1.00
CA MET A 83 -4.51 1.65 -2.24
C MET A 83 -5.64 0.65 -2.02
N ASP A 84 -5.49 -0.27 -1.06
CA ASP A 84 -6.51 -1.28 -0.77
C ASP A 84 -7.81 -0.64 -0.28
N GLU A 85 -7.72 0.31 0.66
CA GLU A 85 -8.88 1.04 1.18
C GLU A 85 -9.63 1.79 0.08
N THR A 86 -8.90 2.47 -0.81
CA THR A 86 -9.48 3.19 -1.94
C THR A 86 -10.12 2.23 -2.95
N TYR A 87 -9.53 1.05 -3.15
CA TYR A 87 -10.09 0.02 -4.01
C TYR A 87 -11.36 -0.61 -3.42
N GLN A 88 -11.40 -0.86 -2.11
CA GLN A 88 -12.62 -1.32 -1.42
C GLN A 88 -13.73 -0.26 -1.48
N TYR A 89 -13.38 1.00 -1.29
CA TYR A 89 -14.31 2.11 -1.42
C TYR A 89 -14.88 2.21 -2.85
N PHE A 90 -14.02 2.09 -3.87
CA PHE A 90 -14.44 2.03 -5.26
C PHE A 90 -15.41 0.87 -5.54
N LYS A 91 -15.10 -0.34 -5.05
CA LYS A 91 -16.00 -1.50 -5.17
C LYS A 91 -17.37 -1.23 -4.56
N ALA A 92 -17.41 -0.63 -3.38
CA ALA A 92 -18.66 -0.28 -2.71
C ALA A 92 -19.48 0.74 -3.52
N LEU A 93 -18.84 1.79 -4.04
CA LEU A 93 -19.48 2.79 -4.89
C LEU A 93 -20.09 2.16 -6.15
N ILE A 94 -19.30 1.39 -6.89
CA ILE A 94 -19.78 0.72 -8.11
C ILE A 94 -20.95 -0.22 -7.82
N LEU A 95 -20.90 -0.95 -6.71
CA LEU A 95 -21.97 -1.85 -6.32
C LEU A 95 -23.27 -1.08 -6.04
N CYS A 96 -23.19 0.07 -5.36
CA CYS A 96 -24.34 0.94 -5.11
C CYS A 96 -24.99 1.48 -6.39
N HIS A 97 -24.20 1.78 -7.43
CA HIS A 97 -24.72 2.27 -8.71
C HIS A 97 -25.14 1.15 -9.69
N SER A 98 -24.80 -0.10 -9.39
CA SER A 98 -25.13 -1.29 -10.21
C SER A 98 -26.29 -2.11 -9.66
N LEU A 99 -26.53 -2.07 -8.35
CA LEU A 99 -27.64 -2.77 -7.71
C LEU A 99 -28.80 -1.80 -7.43
N SER A 100 -30.03 -2.24 -7.70
CA SER A 100 -31.23 -1.50 -7.30
C SER A 100 -31.64 -1.94 -5.89
N ARG A 101 -31.57 -1.02 -4.93
CA ARG A 101 -32.18 -1.13 -3.59
C ARG A 101 -33.03 0.12 -3.36
N PRO A 102 -34.36 0.07 -3.58
CA PRO A 102 -35.26 1.13 -3.12
C PRO A 102 -35.14 1.24 -1.59
N PRO A 103 -35.09 2.42 -0.95
CA PRO A 103 -35.30 3.80 -1.44
C PRO A 103 -34.02 4.60 -1.81
N TYR A 104 -32.81 4.00 -1.82
CA TYR A 104 -31.54 4.75 -1.90
C TYR A 104 -30.72 4.54 -3.19
N SER A 105 -30.98 3.50 -3.99
CA SER A 105 -30.15 3.22 -5.19
C SER A 105 -30.98 2.87 -6.43
N LEU A 106 -30.78 3.69 -7.47
CA LEU A 106 -31.24 3.46 -8.83
C LEU A 106 -30.18 2.62 -9.55
N ARG A 107 -30.62 1.64 -10.35
CA ARG A 107 -29.71 0.85 -11.20
C ARG A 107 -29.31 1.69 -12.41
N ILE A 108 -28.22 2.44 -12.27
CA ILE A 108 -27.69 3.32 -13.32
C ILE A 108 -26.85 2.50 -14.31
N PHE A 109 -26.05 1.55 -13.81
CA PHE A 109 -25.20 0.70 -14.65
C PHE A 109 -25.81 -0.70 -14.86
N THR A 110 -25.74 -1.20 -16.10
CA THR A 110 -25.98 -2.61 -16.40
C THR A 110 -24.75 -3.44 -16.01
N PRO A 111 -24.90 -4.74 -15.68
CA PRO A 111 -23.78 -5.58 -15.25
C PRO A 111 -22.60 -5.61 -16.24
N ASP A 112 -22.89 -5.56 -17.54
CA ASP A 112 -21.85 -5.53 -18.58
C ASP A 112 -21.10 -4.19 -18.58
N LEU A 113 -21.83 -3.09 -18.38
CA LEU A 113 -21.26 -1.75 -18.28
C LEU A 113 -20.40 -1.60 -17.03
N THR A 114 -20.87 -2.14 -15.91
CA THR A 114 -20.14 -2.20 -14.64
C THR A 114 -18.78 -2.87 -14.80
N LYS A 115 -18.71 -4.00 -15.52
CA LYS A 115 -17.43 -4.67 -15.80
C LYS A 115 -16.49 -3.77 -16.60
N LYS A 116 -16.98 -3.19 -17.70
CA LYS A 116 -16.18 -2.26 -18.52
C LYS A 116 -15.65 -1.07 -17.74
N VAL A 117 -16.48 -0.46 -16.89
CA VAL A 117 -16.08 0.66 -16.00
C VAL A 117 -15.01 0.21 -15.00
N THR A 118 -15.20 -0.96 -14.40
CA THR A 118 -14.26 -1.53 -13.43
C THR A 118 -12.90 -1.78 -14.07
N ASP A 119 -12.88 -2.45 -15.22
CA ASP A 119 -11.65 -2.75 -15.96
C ASP A 119 -10.95 -1.45 -16.37
N TYR A 120 -11.70 -0.47 -16.88
CA TYR A 120 -11.16 0.84 -17.25
C TYR A 120 -10.50 1.55 -16.06
N ILE A 121 -11.18 1.65 -14.91
CA ILE A 121 -10.64 2.36 -13.72
C ILE A 121 -9.42 1.60 -13.16
N VAL A 122 -9.43 0.27 -13.17
CA VAL A 122 -8.28 -0.52 -12.73
C VAL A 122 -7.07 -0.29 -13.65
N ASP A 123 -7.28 -0.36 -14.96
CA ASP A 123 -6.20 -0.24 -15.95
C ASP A 123 -5.66 1.18 -16.11
N THR A 124 -6.47 2.20 -15.87
CA THR A 124 -6.08 3.60 -16.00
C THR A 124 -5.72 4.22 -14.66
N TYR A 125 -6.64 4.25 -13.71
CA TYR A 125 -6.46 4.96 -12.45
C TYR A 125 -5.59 4.18 -11.46
N PHE A 126 -5.98 2.95 -11.11
CA PHE A 126 -5.26 2.17 -10.09
C PHE A 126 -3.85 1.75 -10.56
N ARG A 127 -3.67 1.48 -11.86
CA ARG A 127 -2.34 1.24 -12.45
C ARG A 127 -1.37 2.40 -12.20
N HIS A 128 -1.87 3.64 -12.25
CA HIS A 128 -1.07 4.86 -12.05
C HIS A 128 -1.30 5.52 -10.67
N PHE A 129 -1.80 4.76 -9.68
CA PHE A 129 -2.16 5.28 -8.36
C PHE A 129 -1.00 6.02 -7.67
N LYS A 130 0.23 5.50 -7.79
CA LYS A 130 1.43 6.14 -7.21
C LYS A 130 1.69 7.53 -7.81
N MET A 131 1.42 7.72 -9.11
CA MET A 131 1.57 9.02 -9.77
C MET A 131 0.58 10.05 -9.20
N TYR A 132 -0.69 9.67 -9.08
CA TYR A 132 -1.70 10.53 -8.45
C TYR A 132 -1.34 10.82 -6.99
N LYS A 133 -0.87 9.82 -6.25
CA LYS A 133 -0.45 10.01 -4.86
C LYS A 133 0.69 11.03 -4.78
N TYR A 134 1.71 10.89 -5.61
CA TYR A 134 2.85 11.79 -5.62
C TYR A 134 2.47 13.22 -6.03
N ALA A 135 1.66 13.39 -7.07
CA ALA A 135 1.32 14.71 -7.60
C ALA A 135 0.40 15.52 -6.66
N PHE A 136 -0.48 14.85 -5.92
CA PHE A 136 -1.53 15.51 -5.12
C PHE A 136 -1.30 15.43 -3.61
N THR A 137 -0.33 14.66 -3.13
CA THR A 137 0.02 14.63 -1.70
C THR A 137 0.97 15.77 -1.35
N PRO A 138 0.65 16.64 -0.38
CA PRO A 138 1.59 17.65 0.07
C PRO A 138 2.82 16.98 0.72
N SER A 139 4.01 17.22 0.16
CA SER A 139 5.26 16.72 0.72
C SER A 139 5.65 17.53 1.95
N ILE A 140 5.72 16.89 3.12
CA ILE A 140 6.23 17.51 4.34
C ILE A 140 7.75 17.32 4.37
N ARG A 141 8.51 18.42 4.26
CA ARG A 141 9.97 18.40 4.41
C ARG A 141 10.35 18.82 5.82
N LEU A 142 11.08 17.97 6.54
CA LEU A 142 11.67 18.33 7.82
C LEU A 142 13.07 18.91 7.58
N ASN A 143 13.27 20.19 7.89
CA ASN A 143 14.58 20.83 7.85
C ASN A 143 15.18 20.85 9.27
N LEU A 144 16.15 19.97 9.53
CA LEU A 144 16.84 19.90 10.80
C LEU A 144 18.11 20.76 10.75
N LYS A 145 18.20 21.74 11.64
CA LYS A 145 19.43 22.50 11.87
C LYS A 145 20.00 22.11 13.22
N PHE A 146 21.14 21.43 13.22
CA PHE A 146 21.86 21.07 14.43
C PHE A 146 22.89 22.15 14.76
N ASN A 147 22.77 22.74 15.95
CA ASN A 147 23.83 23.57 16.52
C ASN A 147 24.52 22.75 17.61
N TYR A 148 25.68 22.19 17.29
CA TYR A 148 26.49 21.46 18.25
C TYR A 148 27.27 22.45 19.10
N THR A 149 26.89 22.63 20.36
CA THR A 149 27.69 23.40 21.33
C THR A 149 28.81 22.50 21.86
N GLY A 150 30.07 22.78 21.48
CA GLY A 150 31.24 22.08 22.04
C GLY A 150 32.29 21.62 21.02
N LEU A 151 32.04 21.75 19.72
CA LEU A 151 33.07 21.54 18.70
C LEU A 151 33.77 22.89 18.44
N THR A 152 35.03 22.99 18.85
CA THR A 152 35.90 24.11 18.46
C THR A 152 36.03 24.10 16.94
N LYS A 153 35.70 25.23 16.32
CA LYS A 153 35.65 25.44 14.87
C LYS A 153 37.06 25.56 14.29
N ASP A 154 37.85 24.51 14.43
CA ASP A 154 39.12 24.36 13.74
C ASP A 154 39.03 23.10 12.87
N GLU A 155 38.27 23.18 11.79
CA GLU A 155 38.23 22.14 10.78
C GLU A 155 38.58 22.77 9.42
N PRO A 156 39.57 22.21 8.69
CA PRO A 156 40.00 22.73 7.40
C PRO A 156 38.85 22.71 6.40
N GLU A 157 38.82 23.71 5.53
CA GLU A 157 37.82 23.91 4.50
C GLU A 157 37.75 22.68 3.56
N LEU A 158 36.82 21.77 3.84
CA LEU A 158 36.48 20.67 2.95
C LEU A 158 35.62 21.24 1.82
N GLU A 159 36.05 20.99 0.59
CA GLU A 159 35.31 21.38 -0.61
C GLU A 159 33.87 20.82 -0.58
N PRO A 160 32.88 21.60 -1.08
CA PRO A 160 31.50 21.19 -1.03
C PRO A 160 31.30 19.90 -1.84
N LEU A 161 30.95 18.82 -1.14
CA LEU A 161 30.40 17.61 -1.75
C LEU A 161 29.18 18.03 -2.57
N HIS A 162 29.25 17.86 -3.89
CA HIS A 162 28.12 18.05 -4.77
C HIS A 162 26.94 17.21 -4.28
N ASP A 163 25.77 17.84 -4.16
CA ASP A 163 24.50 17.20 -3.80
C ASP A 163 24.14 16.14 -4.85
N GLU A 164 24.66 14.93 -4.71
CA GLU A 164 23.99 13.77 -5.28
C GLU A 164 22.71 13.55 -4.48
N VAL A 165 21.58 13.78 -5.15
CA VAL A 165 20.25 13.48 -4.63
C VAL A 165 20.20 11.96 -4.39
N ILE A 166 20.51 11.54 -3.16
CA ILE A 166 20.35 10.15 -2.75
C ILE A 166 18.85 9.84 -2.76
N ASN A 167 18.41 9.23 -3.85
CA ASN A 167 17.04 8.79 -4.03
C ASN A 167 16.79 7.60 -3.08
N SER A 168 16.13 7.86 -1.95
CA SER A 168 15.85 6.86 -0.89
C SER A 168 15.05 5.65 -1.37
N ASP A 169 14.42 5.75 -2.54
CA ASP A 169 13.62 4.68 -3.15
C ASP A 169 14.46 3.54 -3.75
N ASN A 170 15.77 3.72 -3.94
CA ASN A 170 16.66 2.65 -4.43
C ASN A 170 17.08 1.66 -3.33
N TYR A 171 17.12 2.07 -2.06
CA TYR A 171 17.59 1.20 -0.97
C TYR A 171 16.63 0.04 -0.65
N VAL A 172 15.35 0.15 -0.99
CA VAL A 172 14.38 -0.93 -0.76
C VAL A 172 14.46 -2.00 -1.86
N ASN A 173 14.87 -1.63 -3.08
CA ASN A 173 15.04 -2.58 -4.18
C ASN A 173 16.39 -3.31 -4.15
N GLU A 174 17.45 -2.70 -3.62
CA GLU A 174 18.78 -3.31 -3.58
C GLU A 174 18.93 -4.42 -2.54
N ILE A 175 18.10 -4.45 -1.48
CA ILE A 175 18.14 -5.51 -0.45
C ILE A 175 17.63 -6.85 -1.00
N SER A 176 16.87 -6.86 -2.10
CA SER A 176 16.27 -8.09 -2.65
C SER A 176 16.98 -8.68 -3.87
N GLN A 177 18.03 -8.05 -4.41
CA GLN A 177 18.67 -8.56 -5.65
C GLN A 177 20.21 -8.63 -5.66
N ASN A 178 20.91 -8.31 -4.56
CA ASN A 178 22.37 -8.42 -4.51
C ASN A 178 22.84 -9.64 -3.69
N GLN A 179 22.57 -10.84 -4.19
CA GLN A 179 23.52 -11.95 -4.05
C GLN A 179 24.37 -11.96 -5.32
N ASP A 180 25.69 -11.85 -5.15
CA ASP A 180 26.74 -11.94 -6.18
C ASP A 180 27.16 -10.66 -6.93
N GLN A 181 27.47 -9.59 -6.20
CA GLN A 181 28.44 -8.60 -6.69
C GLN A 181 29.61 -8.44 -5.70
N GLN A 182 30.75 -9.00 -6.09
CA GLN A 182 32.05 -8.69 -5.48
C GLN A 182 32.40 -7.23 -5.75
N LEU A 183 32.43 -6.42 -4.70
CA LEU A 183 32.98 -5.06 -4.75
C LEU A 183 34.50 -5.12 -5.02
N PRO A 184 35.05 -4.23 -5.88
CA PRO A 184 36.47 -4.11 -6.14
C PRO A 184 37.28 -3.87 -4.85
N VAL A 185 38.44 -4.54 -4.77
CA VAL A 185 39.40 -4.41 -3.67
C VAL A 185 40.13 -3.07 -3.80
N GLU A 186 39.71 -2.07 -3.02
CA GLU A 186 40.57 -0.95 -2.65
C GLU A 186 41.58 -1.42 -1.60
N GLU A 187 42.84 -1.04 -1.75
CA GLU A 187 43.91 -1.31 -0.77
C GLU A 187 43.60 -0.61 0.56
N GLU A 188 42.81 -1.27 1.41
CA GLU A 188 42.55 -0.85 2.79
C GLU A 188 43.87 -0.83 3.58
N SER A 189 44.15 0.29 4.26
CA SER A 189 45.28 0.40 5.20
C SER A 189 45.23 -0.72 6.25
N ALA A 190 46.40 -1.18 6.69
CA ALA A 190 46.51 -2.31 7.64
C ALA A 190 45.69 -2.08 8.93
N GLU A 191 45.56 -0.83 9.34
CA GLU A 191 44.80 -0.38 10.51
C GLU A 191 43.29 -0.63 10.34
N LEU A 192 42.72 -0.36 9.16
CA LEU A 192 41.29 -0.59 8.88
C LEU A 192 40.96 -2.09 8.80
N GLN A 193 41.89 -2.91 8.32
CA GLN A 193 41.73 -4.37 8.30
C GLN A 193 41.71 -4.97 9.71
N GLU A 194 42.53 -4.44 10.62
CA GLU A 194 42.51 -4.86 12.03
C GLU A 194 41.22 -4.45 12.73
N VAL A 195 40.74 -3.22 12.52
CA VAL A 195 39.47 -2.75 13.07
C VAL A 195 38.30 -3.60 12.56
N ARG A 196 38.25 -3.92 11.27
CA ARG A 196 37.23 -4.83 10.71
C ARG A 196 37.27 -6.21 11.33
N LYS A 197 38.47 -6.77 11.55
CA LYS A 197 38.62 -8.08 12.22
C LYS A 197 38.06 -8.03 13.63
N LEU A 198 38.38 -6.98 14.39
CA LEU A 198 37.91 -6.79 15.77
C LEU A 198 36.37 -6.64 15.84
N ILE A 199 35.79 -5.84 14.94
CA ILE A 199 34.33 -5.67 14.85
C ILE A 199 33.68 -7.01 14.51
N ARG A 200 34.22 -7.74 13.53
CA ARG A 200 33.68 -9.04 13.12
C ARG A 200 33.73 -10.07 14.26
N THR A 201 34.81 -10.13 15.03
CA THR A 201 34.90 -11.02 16.18
C THR A 201 33.90 -10.63 17.26
N TYR A 202 33.81 -9.36 17.62
CA TYR A 202 32.89 -8.88 18.66
C TYR A 202 31.42 -9.13 18.29
N VAL A 203 31.02 -8.81 17.06
CA VAL A 203 29.67 -9.06 16.55
C VAL A 203 29.36 -10.56 16.57
N SER A 204 30.32 -11.41 16.19
CA SER A 204 30.12 -12.87 16.21
C SER A 204 29.93 -13.42 17.63
N GLU A 205 30.59 -12.83 18.62
CA GLU A 205 30.43 -13.20 20.03
C GLU A 205 29.07 -12.75 20.58
N GLU A 206 28.65 -11.52 20.28
CA GLU A 206 27.35 -11.01 20.71
C GLU A 206 26.19 -11.78 20.07
N ILE A 207 26.29 -12.15 18.79
CA ILE A 207 25.30 -13.01 18.13
C ILE A 207 25.20 -14.37 18.83
N LYS A 208 26.33 -14.98 19.22
CA LYS A 208 26.33 -16.24 19.98
C LYS A 208 25.69 -16.08 21.36
N LYS A 209 25.96 -14.99 22.08
CA LYS A 209 25.34 -14.70 23.38
C LYS A 209 23.82 -14.53 23.25
N ILE A 210 23.37 -13.79 22.24
CA ILE A 210 21.94 -13.59 21.98
C ILE A 210 21.27 -14.94 21.67
N ARG A 211 21.88 -15.77 20.81
CA ARG A 211 21.35 -17.10 20.48
C ARG A 211 21.17 -17.98 21.73
N ASN A 212 22.18 -18.01 22.60
CA ASN A 212 22.10 -18.79 23.84
C ASN A 212 20.99 -18.29 24.77
N LYS A 213 20.81 -16.96 24.90
CA LYS A 213 19.72 -16.38 25.70
C LYS A 213 18.34 -16.71 25.14
N VAL A 214 18.19 -16.68 23.82
CA VAL A 214 16.93 -17.06 23.15
C VAL A 214 16.64 -18.54 23.36
N ASP A 215 17.64 -19.42 23.23
CA ASP A 215 17.48 -20.87 23.47
C ASP A 215 17.12 -21.18 24.94
N GLU A 216 17.68 -20.44 25.91
CA GLU A 216 17.27 -20.53 27.32
C GLU A 216 15.82 -20.08 27.53
N GLN A 217 15.43 -18.93 26.97
CA GLN A 217 14.06 -18.42 27.07
C GLN A 217 13.05 -19.39 26.44
N LEU A 218 13.38 -20.00 25.30
CA LEU A 218 12.52 -21.00 24.66
C LEU A 218 12.35 -22.24 25.54
N LYS A 219 13.43 -22.74 26.16
CA LYS A 219 13.36 -23.88 27.11
C LYS A 219 12.53 -23.56 28.34
N ILE A 220 12.69 -22.36 28.92
CA ILE A 220 11.90 -21.93 30.07
C ILE A 220 10.42 -21.85 29.68
N THR A 221 10.12 -21.25 28.53
CA THR A 221 8.75 -21.11 28.02
C THR A 221 8.13 -22.48 27.73
N GLU A 222 8.87 -23.39 27.11
CA GLU A 222 8.44 -24.77 26.85
C GLU A 222 8.15 -25.54 28.14
N ASN A 223 9.01 -25.42 29.16
CA ASN A 223 8.79 -26.04 30.46
C ASN A 223 7.56 -25.46 31.17
N THR A 224 7.38 -24.14 31.11
CA THR A 224 6.24 -23.45 31.71
C THR A 224 4.93 -23.88 31.04
N LEU A 225 4.93 -23.96 29.70
CA LEU A 225 3.79 -24.46 28.93
C LEU A 225 3.50 -25.94 29.23
N ASN A 226 4.53 -26.77 29.37
CA ASN A 226 4.36 -28.18 29.73
C ASN A 226 3.82 -28.37 31.16
N GLU A 227 4.18 -27.50 32.10
CA GLU A 227 3.61 -27.49 33.44
C GLU A 227 2.15 -27.05 33.45
N GLN A 228 1.80 -26.00 32.68
CA GLN A 228 0.41 -25.57 32.50
C GLN A 228 -0.45 -26.66 31.85
N MET A 229 0.05 -27.32 30.81
CA MET A 229 -0.64 -28.43 30.12
C MET A 229 -0.89 -29.64 31.04
N LYS A 230 0.02 -29.92 31.99
CA LYS A 230 -0.17 -30.99 32.99
C LYS A 230 -1.21 -30.63 34.05
N ASN A 231 -1.35 -29.34 34.38
CA ASN A 231 -2.28 -28.87 35.40
C ASN A 231 -3.72 -28.76 34.88
N ASP A 232 -3.92 -28.49 33.59
CA ASP A 232 -5.26 -28.32 33.00
C ASP A 232 -5.94 -29.62 32.51
N PHE A 233 -5.24 -30.76 32.52
CA PHE A 233 -5.81 -32.09 32.18
C PHE A 233 -5.61 -33.13 33.29
N PRO A 234 -6.52 -33.24 34.29
CA PRO A 234 -6.60 -34.44 35.08
C PRO A 234 -7.07 -35.61 34.20
N GLN A 235 -6.19 -36.60 34.01
CA GLN A 235 -6.51 -37.89 33.40
C GLN A 235 -7.74 -38.53 34.05
N GLN A 236 -8.91 -38.44 33.41
CA GLN A 236 -9.98 -39.41 33.60
C GLN A 236 -10.01 -40.35 32.41
N LEU A 237 -9.35 -41.51 32.54
CA LEU A 237 -9.65 -42.68 31.72
C LEU A 237 -10.73 -43.52 32.42
N PRO A 238 -11.88 -43.81 31.77
CA PRO A 238 -12.84 -44.77 32.31
C PRO A 238 -12.29 -46.20 32.21
N LYS A 239 -12.37 -46.96 33.31
CA LYS A 239 -12.04 -48.39 33.36
C LYS A 239 -12.97 -49.18 32.44
N SER A 240 -12.45 -49.70 31.33
CA SER A 240 -13.15 -50.65 30.47
C SER A 240 -13.23 -52.03 31.14
N ARG A 241 -14.44 -52.60 31.15
CA ARG A 241 -14.78 -53.96 31.63
C ARG A 241 -14.10 -55.01 30.75
N GLY A 242 -13.19 -55.80 31.33
CA GLY A 242 -12.68 -57.03 30.73
C GLY A 242 -13.55 -58.23 31.11
N ASP A 243 -14.47 -58.61 30.23
CA ASP A 243 -15.17 -59.89 30.24
C ASP A 243 -14.20 -61.00 29.81
N LYS A 244 -13.85 -61.92 30.72
CA LYS A 244 -13.13 -63.17 30.39
C LYS A 244 -14.10 -64.33 30.54
N ARG A 245 -14.71 -64.73 29.42
CA ARG A 245 -15.30 -66.06 29.25
C ARG A 245 -14.21 -67.02 28.80
N GLU A 246 -13.90 -68.01 29.63
CA GLU A 246 -13.57 -69.36 29.13
C GLU A 246 -13.58 -70.37 30.27
N LYS A 247 -14.49 -71.35 30.15
CA LYS A 247 -14.22 -72.79 30.28
C LYS A 247 -15.53 -73.56 30.17
N THR A 248 -15.73 -74.20 29.02
CA THR A 248 -16.53 -75.43 28.94
C THR A 248 -15.65 -76.60 29.39
N PRO A 249 -16.25 -77.71 29.86
CA PRO A 249 -16.19 -78.89 29.01
C PRO A 249 -17.50 -79.68 28.94
N LYS A 250 -17.58 -80.48 27.87
CA LYS A 250 -18.70 -81.31 27.41
C LYS A 250 -18.53 -82.79 27.86
N LYS A 251 -19.68 -83.49 27.90
CA LYS A 251 -19.91 -84.97 27.84
C LYS A 251 -19.68 -85.70 29.18
N LYS A 252 -20.57 -86.58 29.63
CA LYS A 252 -21.43 -87.57 28.95
C LYS A 252 -22.79 -87.67 29.63
#